data_AF-A0AAN0UCS6-F1
#
_entry.id   AF-A0AAN0UCS6-F1
#
_cell.length_a   1.000
_cell.length_b   1.000
_cell.length_c   1.000
_cell.angle_alpha   90.00
_cell.angle_beta   90.00
_cell.angle_gamma   90.00
#
_symmetry.space_group_name_H-M   'P 1'
#
loop_
_entity.id
_entity.type
_entity.pdbx_description
1 polymer ?
#
loop_
_entity_poly.entity_id
_entity_poly.type
_entity_poly.pdbx_seq_one_letter_code
_entity_poly.pdbx_strand_id
1 'polypeptide(L)'
;MTPTLFTPETWAEFTQQLKNSWENDNAGTDSPIFVVQSKNIVWGLDPASDSVEITNIVDVDQESKYKSVEEFFESLRAAEKHTLNGLAIDEEDELFLDVKASTQISILSDWDERSVHICHGKYFWEDINCHLTRSAAEAFIKRKAHDFSELRVFVKSLYWCDEFKSLLNAIISGEVGLTNTKDDNILNVLGPIDATTHSETESTPVGKTAKKSKSKEIKVENWTRYHNGKPVESAPLSELIEKLKKTKTADAANTLIEETKDWATEDQNSFLDELHKHLVVIAGHSKENISIGEKIKQAKDLTTLDALEIDISEADERIQEALMDLIKKRRKELEVEANFLLESPQ
;
A
#
# COMPACT_ATOMS: atom_id res chain seq x y z
N MET A 1 10.78 1.46 -19.68
CA MET A 1 11.44 1.99 -18.47
C MET A 1 11.99 0.80 -17.71
N THR A 2 13.29 0.78 -17.42
CA THR A 2 13.85 -0.17 -16.47
C THR A 2 13.34 0.18 -15.07
N PRO A 3 12.78 -0.78 -14.30
CA PRO A 3 12.31 -0.50 -12.95
C PRO A 3 13.51 -0.15 -12.08
N THR A 4 13.43 0.98 -11.37
CA THR A 4 14.39 1.32 -10.33
C THR A 4 14.15 0.36 -9.17
N LEU A 5 15.05 -0.59 -8.96
CA LEU A 5 14.99 -1.52 -7.84
C LEU A 5 15.42 -0.81 -6.55
N PHE A 6 14.86 -1.23 -5.42
CA PHE A 6 15.34 -0.80 -4.12
C PHE A 6 16.79 -1.23 -3.92
N THR A 7 17.61 -0.30 -3.45
CA THR A 7 18.89 -0.60 -2.79
C THR A 7 18.63 -0.87 -1.31
N PRO A 8 19.57 -1.52 -0.58
CA PRO A 8 19.41 -1.73 0.86
C PRO A 8 19.14 -0.44 1.63
N GLU A 9 19.78 0.66 1.26
CA GLU A 9 19.61 1.96 1.90
C GLU A 9 18.22 2.55 1.62
N THR A 10 17.79 2.53 0.35
CA THR A 10 16.48 3.07 -0.05
C THR A 10 15.32 2.20 0.44
N TRP A 11 15.52 0.89 0.63
CA TRP A 11 14.56 0.01 1.28
C TRP A 11 14.42 0.34 2.76
N ALA A 12 15.53 0.50 3.49
CA ALA A 12 15.50 0.86 4.90
C ALA A 12 14.85 2.23 5.14
N GLU A 13 15.14 3.20 4.28
CA GLU A 13 14.47 4.50 4.31
C GLU A 13 12.96 4.36 4.04
N PHE A 14 12.58 3.57 3.04
CA PHE A 14 11.18 3.32 2.70
C PHE A 14 10.40 2.67 3.85
N THR A 15 10.92 1.61 4.47
CA THR A 15 10.24 0.92 5.58
C THR A 15 10.12 1.81 6.81
N GLN A 16 11.13 2.64 7.10
CA GLN A 16 11.06 3.63 8.16
C GLN A 16 10.00 4.69 7.88
N GLN A 17 9.94 5.23 6.66
CA GLN A 17 8.92 6.19 6.25
C GLN A 17 7.51 5.57 6.28
N LEU A 18 7.37 4.33 5.83
CA LEU A 18 6.11 3.58 5.86
C LEU A 18 5.60 3.45 7.30
N LYS A 19 6.45 2.98 8.21
CA LYS A 19 6.11 2.85 9.63
C LYS A 19 5.71 4.21 10.23
N ASN A 20 6.51 5.26 10.01
CA ASN A 20 6.21 6.59 10.50
C ASN A 20 4.87 7.12 9.96
N SER A 21 4.59 6.93 8.68
CA SER A 21 3.33 7.38 8.09
C SER A 21 2.12 6.59 8.62
N TRP A 22 2.29 5.30 8.91
CA TRP A 22 1.24 4.46 9.51
C TRP A 22 0.94 4.82 10.98
N GLU A 23 1.95 5.24 11.74
CA GLU A 23 1.79 5.58 13.16
C GLU A 23 1.39 7.04 13.37
N ASN A 24 2.01 7.97 12.64
CA ASN A 24 1.93 9.41 12.92
C ASN A 24 1.12 10.22 11.89
N ASP A 25 1.01 9.75 10.64
CA ASP A 25 0.29 10.45 9.56
C ASP A 25 -1.07 9.84 9.22
N ASN A 26 -1.54 8.87 10.02
CA ASN A 26 -2.73 8.09 9.71
C ASN A 26 -4.05 8.86 9.83
N ALA A 27 -4.03 10.09 10.35
CA ALA A 27 -5.23 10.91 10.58
C ALA A 27 -6.33 10.17 11.36
N GLY A 28 -5.94 9.30 12.32
CA GLY A 28 -6.87 8.47 13.10
C GLY A 28 -7.51 7.32 12.32
N THR A 29 -7.00 7.01 11.12
CA THR A 29 -7.49 5.96 10.24
C THR A 29 -6.68 4.68 10.42
N ASP A 30 -7.34 3.53 10.52
CA ASP A 30 -6.65 2.24 10.51
C ASP A 30 -6.16 1.90 9.10
N SER A 31 -4.91 1.43 9.02
CA SER A 31 -4.24 0.98 7.80
C SER A 31 -4.30 2.04 6.67
N PRO A 32 -3.61 3.18 6.85
CA PRO A 32 -3.76 4.33 5.97
C PRO A 32 -3.13 4.12 4.59
N ILE A 33 -3.80 4.64 3.57
CA ILE A 33 -3.22 4.89 2.23
C ILE A 33 -3.35 6.37 1.88
N PHE A 34 -2.30 6.93 1.29
CA PHE A 34 -2.20 8.35 1.00
C PHE A 34 -2.58 8.60 -0.45
N VAL A 35 -3.76 9.15 -0.67
CA VAL A 35 -4.29 9.44 -2.00
C VAL A 35 -4.10 10.92 -2.31
N VAL A 36 -3.46 11.21 -3.43
CA VAL A 36 -3.38 12.58 -3.95
C VAL A 36 -4.68 12.87 -4.69
N GLN A 37 -5.38 13.91 -4.27
CA GLN A 37 -6.62 14.36 -4.89
C GLN A 37 -6.43 15.72 -5.55
N SER A 38 -7.08 15.94 -6.71
CA SER A 38 -7.22 17.26 -7.32
C SER A 38 -8.62 17.80 -7.16
N LYS A 39 -8.69 19.11 -6.91
CA LYS A 39 -9.94 19.85 -6.86
C LYS A 39 -10.39 20.20 -8.27
N ASN A 40 -11.52 19.63 -8.66
CA ASN A 40 -12.18 19.87 -9.92
C ASN A 40 -13.57 20.49 -9.66
N ILE A 41 -14.18 21.03 -10.72
CA ILE A 41 -15.52 21.60 -10.66
C ILE A 41 -16.40 20.81 -11.63
N VAL A 42 -17.54 20.32 -11.13
CA VAL A 42 -18.63 19.83 -12.00
C VAL A 42 -19.57 20.99 -12.25
N TRP A 43 -19.75 21.34 -13.52
CA TRP A 43 -20.69 22.37 -13.98
C TRP A 43 -22.01 21.74 -14.42
N GLY A 44 -23.05 22.58 -14.51
CA GLY A 44 -24.37 22.18 -15.02
C GLY A 44 -25.31 21.66 -13.93
N LEU A 45 -25.11 22.09 -12.68
CA LEU A 45 -26.07 21.80 -11.62
C LEU A 45 -27.32 22.66 -11.77
N ASP A 46 -28.44 22.11 -11.31
CA ASP A 46 -29.68 22.87 -11.18
C ASP A 46 -29.49 23.97 -10.12
N PRO A 47 -29.83 25.24 -10.40
CA PRO A 47 -29.79 26.32 -9.41
C PRO A 47 -30.57 26.04 -8.14
N ALA A 48 -31.66 25.25 -8.22
CA ALA A 48 -32.46 24.87 -7.06
C ALA A 48 -31.83 23.75 -6.21
N SER A 49 -30.67 23.20 -6.61
CA SER A 49 -30.00 22.15 -5.86
C SER A 49 -29.22 22.72 -4.67
N ASP A 50 -29.45 22.15 -3.49
CA ASP A 50 -28.68 22.41 -2.27
C ASP A 50 -27.18 22.07 -2.40
N SER A 51 -26.76 21.44 -3.50
CA SER A 51 -25.36 21.07 -3.76
C SER A 51 -24.58 22.12 -4.55
N VAL A 52 -25.18 23.26 -4.93
CA VAL A 52 -24.47 24.34 -5.62
C VAL A 52 -23.54 25.05 -4.65
N GLU A 53 -22.25 25.10 -4.99
CA GLU A 53 -21.22 25.76 -4.18
C GLU A 53 -20.60 26.97 -4.88
N ILE A 54 -20.67 27.01 -6.21
CA ILE A 54 -20.14 28.08 -7.04
C ILE A 54 -21.11 28.42 -8.16
N THR A 55 -21.25 29.72 -8.41
CA THR A 55 -21.96 30.27 -9.56
C THR A 55 -20.98 31.12 -10.35
N ASN A 56 -20.95 30.94 -11.66
CA ASN A 56 -20.18 31.78 -12.57
C ASN A 56 -21.09 32.29 -13.68
N ILE A 57 -20.86 33.52 -14.11
CA ILE A 57 -21.53 34.11 -15.27
C ILE A 57 -20.53 34.11 -16.41
N VAL A 58 -20.94 33.50 -17.53
CA VAL A 58 -20.16 33.43 -18.75
C VAL A 58 -20.81 34.33 -19.78
N ASP A 59 -20.08 35.35 -20.19
CA ASP A 59 -20.44 36.27 -21.25
C ASP A 59 -19.76 35.80 -22.52
N VAL A 60 -20.53 35.18 -23.42
CA VAL A 60 -20.01 34.54 -24.63
C VAL A 60 -19.49 35.59 -25.60
N ASP A 61 -20.13 36.77 -25.65
CA ASP A 61 -19.80 37.81 -26.62
C ASP A 61 -18.48 38.52 -26.30
N GLN A 62 -18.13 38.64 -25.01
CA GLN A 62 -16.84 39.22 -24.56
C GLN A 62 -15.83 38.17 -24.09
N GLU A 63 -16.12 36.88 -24.25
CA GLU A 63 -15.29 35.76 -23.77
C GLU A 63 -14.85 35.92 -22.29
N SER A 64 -15.72 36.54 -21.49
CA SER A 64 -15.41 36.98 -20.12
C SER A 64 -16.19 36.15 -19.09
N LYS A 65 -15.61 36.00 -17.90
CA LYS A 65 -16.19 35.20 -16.81
C LYS A 65 -16.20 36.01 -15.53
N TYR A 66 -17.33 35.98 -14.83
CA TYR A 66 -17.55 36.73 -13.60
C TYR A 66 -17.99 35.77 -12.49
N LYS A 67 -17.57 36.06 -11.25
CA LYS A 67 -17.84 35.20 -10.09
C LYS A 67 -19.19 35.48 -9.45
N SER A 68 -19.84 36.59 -9.79
CA SER A 68 -21.16 36.95 -9.28
C SER A 68 -21.93 37.84 -10.26
N VAL A 69 -23.24 37.98 -10.01
CA VAL A 69 -24.15 38.85 -10.78
C VAL A 69 -23.76 40.31 -10.64
N GLU A 70 -23.32 40.71 -9.46
CA GLU A 70 -22.88 42.07 -9.15
C GLU A 70 -21.62 42.43 -9.95
N GLU A 71 -20.61 41.56 -9.94
CA GLU A 71 -19.37 41.78 -10.71
C GLU A 71 -19.65 41.88 -12.21
N PHE A 72 -20.54 41.01 -12.72
CA PHE A 72 -21.00 41.08 -14.09
C PHE A 72 -21.71 42.41 -14.37
N PHE A 73 -22.70 42.77 -13.56
CA PHE A 73 -23.46 44.00 -13.71
C PHE A 73 -22.56 45.23 -13.67
N GLU A 74 -21.61 45.30 -12.74
CA GLU A 74 -20.65 46.40 -12.64
C GLU A 74 -19.81 46.57 -13.91
N SER A 75 -19.45 45.47 -14.58
CA SER A 75 -18.68 45.49 -15.83
C SER A 75 -19.48 46.03 -17.03
N LEU A 76 -20.81 46.03 -16.97
CA LEU A 76 -21.68 46.48 -18.05
C LEU A 76 -21.62 48.01 -18.24
N ARG A 77 -21.87 48.45 -19.47
CA ARG A 77 -22.03 49.87 -19.81
C ARG A 77 -23.34 50.42 -19.26
N ALA A 78 -23.41 51.74 -19.14
CA ALA A 78 -24.59 52.42 -18.60
C ALA A 78 -25.89 52.11 -19.36
N ALA A 79 -25.82 51.92 -20.68
CA ALA A 79 -26.97 51.55 -21.50
C ALA A 79 -27.49 50.14 -21.17
N GLU A 80 -26.61 49.15 -21.10
CA GLU A 80 -26.94 47.75 -20.77
C GLU A 80 -27.50 47.64 -19.33
N LYS A 81 -26.89 48.36 -18.38
CA LYS A 81 -27.41 48.47 -17.00
C LYS A 81 -28.84 49.03 -16.97
N HIS A 82 -29.12 50.02 -17.82
CA HIS A 82 -30.45 50.62 -17.91
C HIS A 82 -31.47 49.63 -18.48
N THR A 83 -31.10 48.86 -19.50
CA THR A 83 -31.95 47.80 -20.06
C THR A 83 -32.29 46.76 -18.99
N LEU A 84 -31.29 46.21 -18.28
CA LEU A 84 -31.52 45.20 -17.24
C LEU A 84 -32.36 45.73 -16.08
N ASN A 85 -32.14 46.97 -15.64
CA ASN A 85 -32.97 47.59 -14.62
C ASN A 85 -34.41 47.81 -15.12
N GLY A 86 -34.60 48.16 -16.39
CA GLY A 86 -35.93 48.29 -16.99
C GLY A 86 -36.70 46.96 -16.96
N LEU A 87 -36.04 45.87 -17.38
CA LEU A 87 -36.62 44.52 -17.33
C LEU A 87 -36.96 44.09 -15.89
N ALA A 88 -36.09 44.40 -14.91
CA ALA A 88 -36.34 44.10 -13.51
C ALA A 88 -37.51 44.89 -12.92
N ILE A 89 -37.63 46.17 -13.27
CA ILE A 89 -38.75 47.03 -12.86
C ILE A 89 -40.06 46.53 -13.47
N ASP A 90 -40.05 46.11 -14.74
CA ASP A 90 -41.24 45.58 -15.41
C ASP A 90 -41.74 44.26 -14.76
N GLU A 91 -40.83 43.44 -14.23
CA GLU A 91 -41.13 42.15 -13.57
C GLU A 91 -41.52 42.29 -12.08
N GLU A 92 -40.68 42.95 -11.25
CA GLU A 92 -40.85 43.03 -9.78
C GLU A 92 -40.83 44.46 -9.20
N ASP A 93 -40.87 45.53 -10.03
CA ASP A 93 -40.83 46.96 -9.60
C ASP A 93 -39.61 47.32 -8.73
N GLU A 94 -38.51 46.57 -8.90
CA GLU A 94 -37.23 46.73 -8.19
C GLU A 94 -36.06 46.79 -9.20
N LEU A 95 -34.90 47.29 -8.75
CA LEU A 95 -33.70 47.29 -9.60
C LEU A 95 -33.13 45.88 -9.76
N PHE A 96 -32.37 45.67 -10.84
CA PHE A 96 -31.87 44.34 -11.18
C PHE A 96 -31.03 43.68 -10.08
N LEU A 97 -30.23 44.44 -9.33
CA LEU A 97 -29.43 43.89 -8.23
C LEU A 97 -30.25 43.62 -6.95
N ASP A 98 -31.43 44.24 -6.83
CA ASP A 98 -32.27 44.15 -5.64
C ASP A 98 -33.31 43.02 -5.74
N VAL A 99 -33.68 42.62 -6.97
CA VAL A 99 -34.58 41.47 -7.21
C VAL A 99 -33.98 40.12 -6.79
N LYS A 100 -34.84 39.12 -6.59
CA LYS A 100 -34.42 37.76 -6.22
C LYS A 100 -33.53 37.12 -7.28
N ALA A 101 -32.60 36.26 -6.85
CA ALA A 101 -31.68 35.53 -7.75
C ALA A 101 -32.40 34.74 -8.86
N SER A 102 -33.57 34.14 -8.57
CA SER A 102 -34.38 33.45 -9.58
C SER A 102 -34.83 34.38 -10.71
N THR A 103 -35.21 35.61 -10.36
CA THR A 103 -35.69 36.63 -11.29
C THR A 103 -34.53 37.21 -12.07
N GLN A 104 -33.38 37.46 -11.41
CA GLN A 104 -32.14 37.82 -12.09
C GLN A 104 -31.74 36.80 -13.15
N ILE A 105 -31.83 35.49 -12.84
CA ILE A 105 -31.53 34.40 -13.77
C ILE A 105 -32.49 34.42 -14.96
N SER A 106 -33.80 34.63 -14.72
CA SER A 106 -34.80 34.70 -15.79
C SER A 106 -34.51 35.88 -16.72
N ILE A 107 -34.34 37.07 -16.15
CA ILE A 107 -34.04 38.31 -16.91
C ILE A 107 -32.78 38.14 -17.75
N LEU A 108 -31.71 37.57 -17.19
CA LEU A 108 -30.46 37.35 -17.93
C LEU A 108 -30.59 36.27 -19.02
N SER A 109 -31.52 35.31 -18.86
CA SER A 109 -31.78 34.29 -19.88
C SER A 109 -32.61 34.84 -21.05
N ASP A 110 -33.52 35.78 -20.76
CA ASP A 110 -34.38 36.44 -21.74
C ASP A 110 -33.74 37.69 -22.37
N TRP A 111 -32.52 38.05 -21.95
CA TRP A 111 -31.84 39.24 -22.44
C TRP A 111 -31.27 39.03 -23.85
N ASP A 112 -32.07 39.34 -24.86
CA ASP A 112 -31.74 39.13 -26.28
C ASP A 112 -30.54 39.96 -26.79
N GLU A 113 -30.13 41.02 -26.09
CA GLU A 113 -29.02 41.88 -26.54
C GLU A 113 -27.65 41.22 -26.33
N ARG A 114 -27.58 40.15 -25.52
CA ARG A 114 -26.30 39.58 -25.11
C ARG A 114 -26.39 38.10 -24.75
N SER A 115 -25.45 37.31 -25.24
CA SER A 115 -25.38 35.88 -24.94
C SER A 115 -24.70 35.64 -23.59
N VAL A 116 -25.51 35.59 -22.52
CA VAL A 116 -25.06 35.38 -21.14
C VAL A 116 -25.58 34.05 -20.60
N HIS A 117 -24.68 33.29 -19.97
CA HIS A 117 -25.03 32.02 -19.35
C HIS A 117 -24.60 31.98 -17.89
N ILE A 118 -25.54 31.64 -17.01
CA ILE A 118 -25.28 31.44 -15.59
C ILE A 118 -25.04 29.96 -15.35
N CYS A 119 -23.82 29.63 -14.95
CA CYS A 119 -23.37 28.27 -14.72
C CYS A 119 -23.24 28.00 -13.22
N HIS A 120 -24.00 27.03 -12.73
CA HIS A 120 -23.91 26.55 -11.36
C HIS A 120 -23.04 25.30 -11.31
N GLY A 121 -22.20 25.20 -10.29
CA GLY A 121 -21.29 24.08 -10.12
C GLY A 121 -20.99 23.78 -8.65
N LYS A 122 -20.27 22.68 -8.45
CA LYS A 122 -19.77 22.27 -7.13
C LYS A 122 -18.34 21.81 -7.23
N TYR A 123 -17.58 21.99 -6.15
CA TYR A 123 -16.26 21.42 -6.07
C TYR A 123 -16.37 19.92 -5.81
N PHE A 124 -15.48 19.16 -6.43
CA PHE A 124 -15.29 17.76 -6.10
C PHE A 124 -13.81 17.45 -6.08
N TRP A 125 -13.44 16.48 -5.24
CA TRP A 125 -12.06 16.01 -5.14
C TRP A 125 -11.96 14.67 -5.85
N GLU A 126 -11.16 14.63 -6.90
CA GLU A 126 -10.91 13.43 -7.69
C GLU A 126 -9.59 12.78 -7.28
N ASP A 127 -9.59 11.47 -7.12
CA ASP A 127 -8.37 10.70 -6.83
C ASP A 127 -7.51 10.58 -8.10
N ILE A 128 -6.25 11.02 -8.02
CA ILE A 128 -5.31 10.95 -9.16
C ILE A 128 -4.33 9.80 -8.99
N ASN A 129 -3.78 9.66 -7.77
CA ASN A 129 -2.73 8.69 -7.49
C ASN A 129 -2.76 8.27 -6.02
N CYS A 130 -2.20 7.10 -5.73
CA CYS A 130 -2.12 6.56 -4.38
C CYS A 130 -0.67 6.20 -4.02
N HIS A 131 -0.31 6.44 -2.78
CA HIS A 131 1.03 6.22 -2.24
C HIS A 131 0.94 5.52 -0.88
N LEU A 132 1.97 4.72 -0.58
CA LEU A 132 2.09 4.01 0.69
C LEU A 132 2.58 4.90 1.84
N THR A 133 3.29 5.99 1.51
CA THR A 133 3.80 6.96 2.51
C THR A 133 3.33 8.37 2.18
N ARG A 134 3.17 9.20 3.23
CA ARG A 134 2.79 10.60 3.07
C ARG A 134 3.86 11.40 2.31
N SER A 135 5.12 11.17 2.64
CA SER A 135 6.28 11.80 1.98
C SER A 135 6.26 11.57 0.46
N ALA A 136 5.94 10.37 0.01
CA ALA A 136 5.84 10.05 -1.42
C ALA A 136 4.67 10.80 -2.10
N ALA A 137 3.53 10.93 -1.42
CA ALA A 137 2.39 11.70 -1.92
C ALA A 137 2.72 13.21 -2.03
N GLU A 138 3.40 13.77 -1.03
CA GLU A 138 3.84 15.17 -1.04
C GLU A 138 4.90 15.44 -2.12
N ALA A 139 5.81 14.49 -2.34
CA ALA A 139 6.78 14.56 -3.42
C ALA A 139 6.09 14.51 -4.80
N PHE A 140 5.03 13.72 -4.96
CA PHE A 140 4.20 13.72 -6.16
C PHE A 140 3.57 15.09 -6.40
N ILE A 141 2.93 15.67 -5.37
CA ILE A 141 2.32 17.00 -5.45
C ILE A 141 3.36 18.04 -5.87
N LYS A 142 4.52 18.08 -5.21
CA LYS A 142 5.58 19.05 -5.54
C LYS A 142 6.06 18.94 -7.00
N ARG A 143 6.17 17.72 -7.52
CA ARG A 143 6.57 17.46 -8.91
C ARG A 143 5.49 17.82 -9.92
N LYS A 144 4.23 17.59 -9.57
CA LYS A 144 3.08 17.66 -10.48
C LYS A 144 2.15 18.85 -10.25
N ALA A 145 2.50 19.77 -9.36
CA ALA A 145 1.71 20.98 -9.08
C ALA A 145 1.46 21.88 -10.29
N HIS A 146 2.23 21.75 -11.38
CA HIS A 146 2.00 22.50 -12.62
C HIS A 146 0.97 21.86 -13.56
N ASP A 147 0.70 20.56 -13.39
CA ASP A 147 -0.26 19.82 -14.22
C ASP A 147 -1.70 19.94 -13.69
N PHE A 148 -1.86 20.34 -12.42
CA PHE A 148 -3.14 20.38 -11.71
C PHE A 148 -3.36 21.73 -11.03
N SER A 149 -4.62 22.10 -10.79
CA SER A 149 -5.01 23.37 -10.16
C SER A 149 -4.67 23.42 -8.67
N GLU A 150 -5.36 22.61 -7.88
CA GLU A 150 -5.22 22.48 -6.42
C GLU A 150 -5.13 21.00 -6.09
N LEU A 151 -4.07 20.62 -5.38
CA LEU A 151 -3.80 19.25 -4.97
C LEU A 151 -3.77 19.15 -3.44
N ARG A 152 -4.27 18.04 -2.90
CA ARG A 152 -4.16 17.69 -1.49
C ARG A 152 -3.79 16.23 -1.29
N VAL A 153 -3.22 15.92 -0.13
CA VAL A 153 -3.11 14.55 0.36
C VAL A 153 -4.35 14.24 1.18
N PHE A 154 -5.05 13.17 0.81
CA PHE A 154 -6.22 12.66 1.51
C PHE A 154 -5.92 11.24 2.00
N VAL A 155 -6.17 10.97 3.27
CA VAL A 155 -5.93 9.65 3.87
C VAL A 155 -7.19 8.80 3.70
N LYS A 156 -7.06 7.66 3.04
CA LYS A 156 -8.12 6.64 2.96
C LYS A 156 -7.75 5.44 3.83
N SER A 157 -8.76 4.67 4.22
CA SER A 157 -8.58 3.45 4.99
C SER A 157 -8.50 2.24 4.08
N LEU A 158 -7.52 1.38 4.33
CA LEU A 158 -7.44 0.02 3.79
C LEU A 158 -8.03 -1.02 4.75
N TYR A 159 -8.85 -0.62 5.74
CA TYR A 159 -9.39 -1.51 6.77
C TYR A 159 -10.03 -2.80 6.23
N TRP A 160 -10.79 -2.68 5.14
CA TRP A 160 -11.48 -3.79 4.46
C TRP A 160 -10.62 -4.50 3.40
N CYS A 161 -9.34 -4.17 3.29
CA CYS A 161 -8.40 -4.72 2.33
C CYS A 161 -7.36 -5.57 3.07
N ASP A 162 -7.77 -6.75 3.54
CA ASP A 162 -6.91 -7.61 4.38
C ASP A 162 -5.61 -8.02 3.69
N GLU A 163 -5.61 -8.22 2.36
CA GLU A 163 -4.41 -8.51 1.59
C GLU A 163 -3.36 -7.39 1.71
N PHE A 164 -3.77 -6.13 1.51
CA PHE A 164 -2.89 -4.97 1.64
C PHE A 164 -2.41 -4.77 3.08
N LYS A 165 -3.32 -4.93 4.04
CA LYS A 165 -2.99 -4.84 5.47
C LYS A 165 -1.92 -5.86 5.85
N SER A 166 -2.11 -7.10 5.43
CA SER A 166 -1.21 -8.20 5.76
C SER A 166 0.16 -7.98 5.12
N LEU A 167 0.20 -7.57 3.85
CA LEU A 167 1.44 -7.24 3.14
C LEU A 167 2.20 -6.09 3.81
N LEU A 168 1.52 -4.99 4.14
CA LEU A 168 2.16 -3.81 4.72
C LEU A 168 2.61 -4.09 6.16
N ASN A 169 1.84 -4.84 6.95
CA ASN A 169 2.28 -5.32 8.26
C ASN A 169 3.48 -6.26 8.16
N ALA A 170 3.53 -7.15 7.17
CA ALA A 170 4.68 -8.03 6.94
C ALA A 170 5.93 -7.23 6.57
N ILE A 171 5.80 -6.15 5.80
CA ILE A 171 6.91 -5.23 5.50
C ILE A 171 7.36 -4.47 6.77
N ILE A 172 6.42 -3.95 7.56
CA ILE A 172 6.72 -3.15 8.78
C ILE A 172 7.33 -4.03 9.89
N SER A 173 6.85 -5.26 10.05
CA SER A 173 7.37 -6.24 11.02
C SER A 173 8.70 -6.87 10.58
N GLY A 174 9.05 -6.76 9.30
CA GLY A 174 10.27 -7.31 8.73
C GLY A 174 10.16 -8.77 8.26
N GLU A 175 8.96 -9.34 8.22
CA GLU A 175 8.71 -10.64 7.59
C GLU A 175 8.96 -10.60 6.07
N VAL A 176 8.70 -9.46 5.44
CA VAL A 176 9.01 -9.18 4.04
C VAL A 176 10.17 -8.18 3.98
N GLY A 177 11.24 -8.55 3.26
CA GLY A 177 12.45 -7.74 3.14
C GLY A 177 13.11 -7.83 1.77
N LEU A 178 14.09 -6.96 1.54
CA LEU A 178 14.88 -6.95 0.32
C LEU A 178 15.80 -8.19 0.27
N THR A 179 15.70 -8.97 -0.80
CA THR A 179 16.52 -10.16 -1.00
C THR A 179 17.74 -9.85 -1.88
N ASN A 180 18.90 -10.40 -1.53
CA ASN A 180 20.09 -10.24 -2.37
C ASN A 180 19.97 -11.13 -3.61
N THR A 181 20.16 -10.58 -4.81
CA THR A 181 20.09 -11.33 -6.07
C THR A 181 21.18 -12.42 -6.20
N LYS A 182 22.11 -12.48 -5.24
CA LYS A 182 23.16 -13.52 -5.13
C LYS A 182 22.76 -14.68 -4.21
N ASP A 183 21.60 -14.63 -3.58
CA ASP A 183 21.06 -15.79 -2.87
C ASP A 183 20.37 -16.70 -3.90
N ASP A 184 21.11 -17.71 -4.36
CA ASP A 184 20.67 -18.72 -5.35
C ASP A 184 19.39 -19.49 -4.96
N ASN A 185 18.86 -19.28 -3.75
CA ASN A 185 17.65 -19.91 -3.24
C ASN A 185 16.33 -19.28 -3.76
N ILE A 186 16.35 -18.10 -4.40
CA ILE A 186 15.09 -17.40 -4.78
C ILE A 186 14.71 -17.56 -6.25
N LEU A 187 15.66 -17.88 -7.14
CA LEU A 187 15.38 -18.20 -8.55
C LEU A 187 14.54 -19.49 -8.73
N ASN A 188 14.29 -20.25 -7.66
CA ASN A 188 13.47 -21.45 -7.70
C ASN A 188 11.98 -21.20 -7.41
N VAL A 189 11.58 -20.01 -6.93
CA VAL A 189 10.16 -19.71 -6.59
C VAL A 189 9.44 -18.96 -7.72
N LEU A 190 10.17 -18.13 -8.45
CA LEU A 190 9.69 -17.50 -9.68
C LEU A 190 10.54 -18.09 -10.80
N GLY A 191 9.95 -18.92 -11.65
CA GLY A 191 10.67 -19.63 -12.71
C GLY A 191 11.53 -18.71 -13.59
N PRO A 192 12.47 -19.27 -14.39
CA PRO A 192 13.48 -18.50 -15.09
C PRO A 192 12.87 -17.38 -15.93
N ILE A 193 13.26 -16.14 -15.63
CA ILE A 193 13.01 -15.02 -16.54
C ILE A 193 14.01 -15.20 -17.67
N ASP A 194 13.55 -15.75 -18.80
CA ASP A 194 14.33 -15.87 -20.02
C ASP A 194 14.67 -14.47 -20.55
N ALA A 195 15.79 -13.93 -20.09
CA ALA A 195 16.46 -12.83 -20.77
C ALA A 195 17.23 -13.43 -21.96
N THR A 196 16.58 -13.53 -23.12
CA THR A 196 17.25 -13.80 -24.39
C THR A 196 18.33 -12.76 -24.64
N THR A 197 19.57 -13.22 -24.56
CA THR A 197 20.80 -12.54 -24.94
C THR A 197 20.84 -12.37 -26.46
N HIS A 198 20.97 -11.12 -26.92
CA HIS A 198 21.60 -10.85 -28.21
C HIS A 198 23.01 -10.34 -27.94
N SER A 199 23.98 -11.19 -28.25
CA SER A 199 25.38 -10.87 -28.35
C SER A 199 25.62 -9.94 -29.54
N GLU A 200 26.39 -8.89 -29.36
CA GLU A 200 27.31 -8.44 -30.40
C GLU A 200 28.55 -7.82 -29.76
N THR A 201 29.67 -8.41 -30.16
CA THR A 201 31.05 -8.10 -29.81
C THR A 201 31.52 -6.86 -30.57
N GLU A 202 32.26 -5.96 -29.90
CA GLU A 202 33.49 -5.38 -30.49
C GLU A 202 34.38 -4.72 -29.43
N SER A 203 35.65 -4.62 -29.78
CA SER A 203 36.86 -4.77 -28.98
C SER A 203 37.57 -3.46 -28.56
N THR A 204 38.07 -3.46 -27.31
CA THR A 204 39.36 -2.95 -26.69
C THR A 204 40.27 -1.90 -27.40
N PRO A 205 41.32 -1.31 -26.73
CA PRO A 205 41.73 -1.24 -25.30
C PRO A 205 42.34 0.13 -24.84
N VAL A 206 43.01 0.13 -23.68
CA VAL A 206 44.11 1.02 -23.15
C VAL A 206 43.67 1.89 -21.97
N GLY A 207 44.30 1.89 -20.78
CA GLY A 207 45.46 1.15 -20.27
C GLY A 207 45.73 1.46 -18.78
N LYS A 208 46.47 0.52 -18.14
CA LYS A 208 47.41 0.61 -16.99
C LYS A 208 47.12 1.69 -15.91
N THR A 209 46.97 1.38 -14.62
CA THR A 209 48.03 0.92 -13.70
C THR A 209 47.47 0.69 -12.29
N ALA A 210 48.08 -0.24 -11.56
CA ALA A 210 47.76 -0.60 -10.19
C ALA A 210 48.10 0.49 -9.15
N LYS A 211 47.31 0.57 -8.07
CA LYS A 211 47.80 0.97 -6.73
C LYS A 211 46.92 0.39 -5.61
N LYS A 212 47.50 -0.56 -4.89
CA LYS A 212 47.05 -1.13 -3.61
C LYS A 212 47.20 -0.06 -2.52
N SER A 213 46.17 0.25 -1.73
CA SER A 213 46.32 1.00 -0.46
C SER A 213 45.10 0.92 0.46
N LYS A 214 45.29 0.18 1.56
CA LYS A 214 44.81 0.38 2.94
C LYS A 214 43.30 0.37 3.23
N SER A 215 42.87 -0.73 3.85
CA SER A 215 41.77 -0.80 4.80
C SER A 215 41.92 0.29 5.88
N LYS A 216 40.91 1.15 6.02
CA LYS A 216 40.68 1.94 7.22
C LYS A 216 39.53 1.30 7.97
N GLU A 217 39.81 0.81 9.17
CA GLU A 217 38.80 0.51 10.19
C GLU A 217 37.93 1.76 10.39
N ILE A 218 36.64 1.63 10.10
CA ILE A 218 35.64 2.58 10.56
C ILE A 218 35.28 2.13 11.97
N LYS A 219 35.65 2.93 12.97
CA LYS A 219 35.18 2.74 14.36
C LYS A 219 33.66 2.82 14.35
N VAL A 220 33.02 1.70 14.69
CA VAL A 220 31.59 1.68 15.02
C VAL A 220 31.45 2.41 16.36
N GLU A 221 30.96 3.64 16.32
CA GLU A 221 30.51 4.33 17.53
C GLU A 221 29.23 3.66 18.01
N ASN A 222 29.36 2.80 19.03
CA ASN A 222 28.22 2.28 19.78
C ASN A 222 27.60 3.43 20.57
N TRP A 223 26.39 3.83 20.20
CA TRP A 223 25.58 4.77 20.97
C TRP A 223 24.85 4.03 22.08
N THR A 224 25.26 4.24 23.34
CA THR A 224 24.56 3.70 24.51
C THR A 224 23.32 4.55 24.82
N ARG A 225 22.13 3.95 24.86
CA ARG A 225 20.88 4.62 25.29
C ARG A 225 20.89 4.82 26.81
N TYR A 226 20.39 5.97 27.27
CA TYR A 226 20.27 6.31 28.70
C TYR A 226 18.81 6.43 29.11
N HIS A 227 18.40 5.74 30.18
CA HIS A 227 17.15 5.98 30.91
C HIS A 227 17.44 6.02 32.43
N ASN A 228 16.90 7.02 33.13
CA ASN A 228 17.02 7.21 34.59
C ASN A 228 18.45 7.22 35.17
N GLY A 229 19.39 7.85 34.48
CA GLY A 229 20.71 8.18 35.05
C GLY A 229 21.64 6.98 35.32
N LYS A 230 21.31 5.78 34.84
CA LYS A 230 22.22 4.63 34.79
C LYS A 230 22.28 4.08 33.36
N PRO A 231 23.44 3.62 32.88
CA PRO A 231 23.53 2.94 31.59
C PRO A 231 22.69 1.65 31.65
N VAL A 232 21.75 1.50 30.72
CA VAL A 232 21.04 0.23 30.51
C VAL A 232 21.99 -0.62 29.67
N GLU A 233 22.67 -1.57 30.30
CA GLU A 233 23.42 -2.59 29.58
C GLU A 233 22.41 -3.53 28.89
N SER A 234 22.51 -3.66 27.57
CA SER A 234 21.79 -4.63 26.73
C SER A 234 22.25 -6.09 26.92
N ALA A 235 23.06 -6.35 27.94
CA ALA A 235 23.63 -7.65 28.26
C ALA A 235 22.57 -8.70 28.68
N PRO A 236 21.58 -8.42 29.55
CA PRO A 236 20.73 -9.48 30.09
C PRO A 236 19.75 -10.06 29.07
N LEU A 237 19.19 -9.25 28.16
CA LEU A 237 18.25 -9.74 27.12
C LEU A 237 18.95 -10.62 26.08
N SER A 238 20.12 -10.19 25.60
CA SER A 238 20.87 -10.95 24.59
C SER A 238 21.40 -12.28 25.13
N GLU A 239 21.85 -12.31 26.39
CA GLU A 239 22.24 -13.54 27.08
C GLU A 239 21.07 -14.51 27.29
N LEU A 240 19.86 -14.01 27.60
CA LEU A 240 18.68 -14.85 27.77
C LEU A 240 18.18 -15.45 26.45
N ILE A 241 18.24 -14.68 25.36
CA ILE A 241 17.92 -15.17 24.00
C ILE A 241 18.93 -16.24 23.56
N GLU A 242 20.21 -16.08 23.89
CA GLU A 242 21.25 -17.10 23.70
C GLU A 242 20.95 -18.40 24.46
N LYS A 243 20.45 -18.30 25.70
CA LYS A 243 19.98 -19.47 26.46
C LYS A 243 18.74 -20.10 25.83
N LEU A 244 17.77 -19.27 25.41
CA LEU A 244 16.53 -19.72 24.76
C LEU A 244 16.84 -20.56 23.51
N LYS A 245 17.75 -20.10 22.64
CA LYS A 245 18.18 -20.83 21.43
C LYS A 245 18.81 -22.20 21.71
N LYS A 246 19.35 -22.43 22.91
CA LYS A 246 19.95 -23.70 23.32
C LYS A 246 18.91 -24.69 23.88
N THR A 247 17.69 -24.23 24.18
CA THR A 247 16.60 -25.09 24.68
C THR A 247 16.01 -25.93 23.54
N LYS A 248 15.74 -27.20 23.82
CA LYS A 248 15.17 -28.17 22.86
C LYS A 248 13.75 -28.61 23.20
N THR A 249 13.24 -28.22 24.36
CA THR A 249 11.94 -28.64 24.89
C THR A 249 11.15 -27.41 25.33
N ALA A 250 9.83 -27.45 25.14
CA ALA A 250 8.93 -26.35 25.47
C ALA A 250 8.98 -25.99 26.97
N ASP A 251 9.06 -26.99 27.86
CA ASP A 251 9.13 -26.76 29.31
C ASP A 251 10.42 -26.02 29.73
N ALA A 252 11.55 -26.33 29.08
CA ALA A 252 12.81 -25.65 29.35
C ALA A 252 12.81 -24.20 28.85
N ALA A 253 12.14 -23.94 27.73
CA ALA A 253 11.94 -22.58 27.21
C ALA A 253 11.02 -21.76 28.14
N ASN A 254 9.90 -22.33 28.57
CA ASN A 254 8.93 -21.67 29.45
C ASN A 254 9.48 -21.35 30.85
N THR A 255 10.44 -22.14 31.35
CA THR A 255 11.11 -21.87 32.64
C THR A 255 11.88 -20.54 32.62
N LEU A 256 12.35 -20.09 31.45
CA LEU A 256 13.09 -18.83 31.32
C LEU A 256 12.22 -17.58 31.50
N ILE A 257 10.89 -17.72 31.49
CA ILE A 257 9.97 -16.61 31.74
C ILE A 257 10.12 -16.08 33.16
N GLU A 258 10.42 -16.94 34.14
CA GLU A 258 10.62 -16.53 35.54
C GLU A 258 11.85 -15.62 35.71
N GLU A 259 12.88 -15.75 34.86
CA GLU A 259 14.05 -14.84 34.86
C GLU A 259 13.71 -13.42 34.34
N THR A 260 12.54 -13.23 33.71
CA THR A 260 12.10 -11.95 33.11
C THR A 260 11.05 -11.20 33.92
N LYS A 261 10.68 -11.71 35.11
CA LYS A 261 9.57 -11.16 35.90
C LYS A 261 9.81 -9.73 36.42
N ASP A 262 11.06 -9.38 36.68
CA ASP A 262 11.46 -8.06 37.22
C ASP A 262 11.93 -7.08 36.11
N TRP A 263 11.75 -7.44 34.83
CA TRP A 263 12.21 -6.64 33.70
C TRP A 263 11.26 -5.47 33.39
N ALA A 264 11.76 -4.48 32.64
CA ALA A 264 10.93 -3.45 32.05
C ALA A 264 9.95 -4.08 31.04
N THR A 265 8.74 -3.54 30.94
CA THR A 265 7.66 -4.11 30.11
C THR A 265 8.03 -4.25 28.63
N GLU A 266 8.86 -3.34 28.10
CA GLU A 266 9.33 -3.36 26.71
C GLU A 266 10.32 -4.51 26.44
N ASP A 267 11.26 -4.75 27.36
CA ASP A 267 12.23 -5.86 27.26
C ASP A 267 11.58 -7.22 27.54
N GLN A 268 10.61 -7.26 28.45
CA GLN A 268 9.80 -8.45 28.73
C GLN A 268 8.98 -8.88 27.52
N ASN A 269 8.31 -7.94 26.86
CA ASN A 269 7.55 -8.22 25.64
C ASN A 269 8.46 -8.71 24.51
N SER A 270 9.64 -8.08 24.35
CA SER A 270 10.64 -8.48 23.35
C SER A 270 11.14 -9.91 23.57
N PHE A 271 11.33 -10.34 24.82
CA PHE A 271 11.68 -11.73 25.13
C PHE A 271 10.52 -12.71 24.89
N LEU A 272 9.30 -12.33 25.28
CA LEU A 272 8.09 -13.15 25.06
C LEU A 272 7.85 -13.43 23.57
N ASP A 273 8.05 -12.43 22.71
CA ASP A 273 7.93 -12.60 21.26
C ASP A 273 8.95 -13.60 20.71
N GLU A 274 10.20 -13.53 21.16
CA GLU A 274 11.24 -14.48 20.75
C GLU A 274 11.00 -15.89 21.31
N LEU A 275 10.46 -15.98 22.52
CA LEU A 275 10.03 -17.24 23.14
C LEU A 275 8.88 -17.88 22.35
N HIS A 276 7.87 -17.12 21.95
CA HIS A 276 6.78 -17.62 21.11
C HIS A 276 7.30 -18.15 19.77
N LYS A 277 8.20 -17.41 19.10
CA LYS A 277 8.84 -17.88 17.87
C LYS A 277 9.59 -19.19 18.07
N HIS A 278 10.38 -19.30 19.14
CA HIS A 278 11.15 -20.52 19.44
C HIS A 278 10.24 -21.71 19.76
N LEU A 279 9.12 -21.49 20.47
CA LEU A 279 8.12 -22.53 20.73
C LEU A 279 7.42 -23.01 19.45
N VAL A 280 7.10 -22.11 18.52
CA VAL A 280 6.55 -22.48 17.20
C VAL A 280 7.55 -23.32 16.42
N VAL A 281 8.83 -22.97 16.46
CA VAL A 281 9.89 -23.77 15.84
C VAL A 281 10.01 -25.15 16.49
N ILE A 282 9.97 -25.26 17.82
CA ILE A 282 9.97 -26.55 18.52
C ILE A 282 8.72 -27.39 18.12
N ALA A 283 7.55 -26.77 18.02
CA ALA A 283 6.30 -27.43 17.64
C ALA A 283 6.30 -27.87 16.15
N GLY A 284 6.89 -27.08 15.26
CA GLY A 284 7.00 -27.38 13.82
C GLY A 284 7.93 -28.56 13.50
N HIS A 285 8.87 -28.88 14.39
CA HIS A 285 9.73 -30.06 14.27
C HIS A 285 9.09 -31.35 14.80
N SER A 286 7.90 -31.30 15.39
CA SER A 286 7.18 -32.51 15.81
C SER A 286 6.58 -33.22 14.59
N LYS A 287 6.84 -34.53 14.46
CA LYS A 287 6.32 -35.38 13.36
C LYS A 287 4.79 -35.42 13.27
N GLU A 288 4.11 -34.88 14.27
CA GLU A 288 2.65 -34.88 14.41
C GLU A 288 1.97 -33.75 13.62
N ASN A 289 2.70 -32.68 13.23
CA ASN A 289 2.13 -31.49 12.57
C ASN A 289 2.27 -31.45 11.03
N ILE A 290 2.68 -32.54 10.38
CA ILE A 290 2.72 -32.59 8.91
C ILE A 290 1.29 -32.64 8.37
N SER A 291 0.93 -31.68 7.49
CA SER A 291 -0.42 -31.59 6.92
C SER A 291 -0.79 -32.85 6.12
N ILE A 292 -2.09 -33.19 6.08
CA ILE A 292 -2.60 -34.36 5.34
C ILE A 292 -2.18 -34.30 3.86
N GLY A 293 -2.20 -33.11 3.25
CA GLY A 293 -1.74 -32.92 1.87
C GLY A 293 -0.27 -33.26 1.65
N GLU A 294 0.59 -32.95 2.63
CA GLU A 294 2.01 -33.27 2.56
C GLU A 294 2.26 -34.78 2.81
N LYS A 295 1.45 -35.41 3.68
CA LYS A 295 1.45 -36.87 3.87
C LYS A 295 1.04 -37.61 2.58
N ILE A 296 0.05 -37.12 1.84
CA ILE A 296 -0.38 -37.70 0.54
C ILE A 296 0.77 -37.66 -0.47
N LYS A 297 1.47 -36.53 -0.60
CA LYS A 297 2.61 -36.41 -1.55
C LYS A 297 3.77 -37.33 -1.20
N GLN A 298 4.01 -37.59 0.08
CA GLN A 298 5.10 -38.43 0.57
C GLN A 298 4.73 -39.92 0.64
N ALA A 299 3.49 -40.29 0.32
CA ALA A 299 3.04 -41.68 0.30
C ALA A 299 3.88 -42.51 -0.68
N LYS A 300 4.42 -43.64 -0.18
CA LYS A 300 5.35 -44.51 -0.92
C LYS A 300 4.65 -45.68 -1.60
N ASP A 301 3.47 -46.04 -1.13
CA ASP A 301 2.75 -47.23 -1.56
C ASP A 301 1.24 -46.98 -1.57
N LEU A 302 0.52 -47.78 -2.36
CA LEU A 302 -0.92 -47.65 -2.50
C LEU A 302 -1.66 -47.88 -1.16
N THR A 303 -1.13 -48.75 -0.30
CA THR A 303 -1.68 -49.04 1.03
C THR A 303 -1.70 -47.80 1.94
N THR A 304 -0.64 -46.99 1.93
CA THR A 304 -0.61 -45.75 2.73
C THR A 304 -1.52 -44.68 2.15
N LEU A 305 -1.72 -44.68 0.84
CA LEU A 305 -2.67 -43.79 0.18
C LEU A 305 -4.13 -44.13 0.54
N ASP A 306 -4.47 -45.42 0.61
CA ASP A 306 -5.82 -45.88 0.96
C ASP A 306 -6.17 -45.58 2.42
N ALA A 307 -5.19 -45.64 3.33
CA ALA A 307 -5.38 -45.20 4.72
C ALA A 307 -5.65 -43.68 4.80
N LEU A 308 -4.93 -42.87 4.02
CA LEU A 308 -5.16 -41.42 3.94
C LEU A 308 -6.50 -41.06 3.29
N GLU A 309 -7.03 -41.91 2.39
CA GLU A 309 -8.37 -41.76 1.79
C GLU A 309 -9.47 -41.85 2.87
N ILE A 310 -9.30 -42.76 3.83
CA ILE A 310 -10.20 -42.89 4.98
C ILE A 310 -10.09 -41.64 5.87
N ASP A 311 -8.88 -41.19 6.20
CA ASP A 311 -8.64 -40.01 7.04
C ASP A 311 -9.23 -38.72 6.43
N ILE A 312 -9.25 -38.58 5.10
CA ILE A 312 -9.86 -37.42 4.41
C ILE A 312 -11.39 -37.44 4.57
N SER A 313 -12.01 -38.61 4.59
CA SER A 313 -13.47 -38.70 4.78
C SER A 313 -13.93 -38.18 6.15
N GLU A 314 -13.02 -38.14 7.13
CA GLU A 314 -13.25 -37.57 8.46
C GLU A 314 -12.88 -36.06 8.54
N ALA A 315 -12.24 -35.50 7.50
CA ALA A 315 -11.84 -34.09 7.44
C ALA A 315 -13.01 -33.16 7.04
N ASP A 316 -12.80 -31.84 7.13
CA ASP A 316 -13.82 -30.83 6.78
C ASP A 316 -14.28 -30.94 5.31
N GLU A 317 -15.60 -30.99 5.07
CA GLU A 317 -16.23 -31.15 3.76
C GLU A 317 -15.68 -30.19 2.68
N ARG A 318 -15.27 -28.98 3.07
CA ARG A 318 -14.75 -27.95 2.13
C ARG A 318 -13.39 -28.31 1.54
N ILE A 319 -12.58 -29.10 2.25
CA ILE A 319 -11.22 -29.48 1.84
C ILE A 319 -11.14 -30.91 1.28
N GLN A 320 -12.19 -31.72 1.49
CA GLN A 320 -12.22 -33.11 1.04
C GLN A 320 -12.02 -33.24 -0.47
N GLU A 321 -12.69 -32.43 -1.29
CA GLU A 321 -12.58 -32.49 -2.76
C GLU A 321 -11.13 -32.25 -3.22
N ALA A 322 -10.47 -31.23 -2.67
CA ALA A 322 -9.09 -30.89 -3.01
C ALA A 322 -8.10 -31.98 -2.57
N LEU A 323 -8.30 -32.60 -1.41
CA LEU A 323 -7.45 -33.69 -0.91
C LEU A 323 -7.66 -34.98 -1.71
N MET A 324 -8.90 -35.27 -2.12
CA MET A 324 -9.22 -36.42 -2.97
C MET A 324 -8.59 -36.30 -4.36
N ASP A 325 -8.48 -35.09 -4.92
CA ASP A 325 -7.78 -34.87 -6.18
C ASP A 325 -6.26 -35.09 -6.06
N LEU A 326 -5.67 -34.75 -4.91
CA LEU A 326 -4.27 -35.08 -4.62
C LEU A 326 -4.04 -36.59 -4.51
N ILE A 327 -4.97 -37.34 -3.90
CA ILE A 327 -4.94 -38.81 -3.86
C ILE A 327 -4.99 -39.38 -5.27
N LYS A 328 -5.96 -38.96 -6.11
CA LYS A 328 -6.07 -39.45 -7.49
C LYS A 328 -4.79 -39.19 -8.29
N LYS A 329 -4.17 -38.02 -8.09
CA LYS A 329 -2.91 -37.68 -8.73
C LYS A 329 -1.77 -38.60 -8.27
N ARG A 330 -1.59 -38.76 -6.95
CA ARG A 330 -0.53 -39.60 -6.39
C ARG A 330 -0.73 -41.09 -6.71
N ARG A 331 -1.96 -41.60 -6.75
CA ARG A 331 -2.29 -42.97 -7.18
C ARG A 331 -1.79 -43.23 -8.61
N LYS A 332 -2.05 -42.29 -9.54
CA LYS A 332 -1.54 -42.39 -10.92
C LYS A 332 -0.02 -42.35 -10.98
N GLU A 333 0.63 -41.50 -10.19
CA GLU A 333 2.10 -41.46 -10.13
C GLU A 333 2.68 -42.79 -9.65
N LEU A 334 2.10 -43.39 -8.60
CA LEU A 334 2.52 -44.68 -8.08
C LEU A 334 2.25 -45.84 -9.05
N GLU A 335 1.15 -45.82 -9.79
CA GLU A 335 0.84 -46.80 -10.85
C GLU A 335 1.82 -46.69 -12.03
N VAL A 336 2.19 -45.47 -12.43
CA VAL A 336 3.21 -45.23 -13.47
C VAL A 336 4.57 -45.69 -12.98
N GLU A 337 4.94 -45.40 -11.74
CA GLU A 337 6.22 -45.80 -11.14
C GLU A 337 6.32 -47.33 -10.97
N ALA A 338 5.20 -47.99 -10.65
CA ALA A 338 5.11 -49.45 -10.62
C ALA A 338 5.23 -50.08 -12.03
N ASN A 339 4.60 -49.49 -13.05
CA ASN A 339 4.71 -49.98 -14.44
C ASN A 339 6.10 -49.74 -15.03
N PHE A 340 6.75 -48.62 -14.71
CA PHE A 340 8.10 -48.32 -15.18
C PHE A 340 9.15 -49.30 -14.64
N LEU A 341 8.94 -49.83 -13.43
CA LEU A 341 9.80 -50.86 -12.82
C LEU A 341 9.59 -52.26 -13.41
N LEU A 342 8.50 -52.52 -14.15
CA LEU A 342 8.21 -53.80 -14.80
C LEU A 342 8.69 -53.89 -16.26
N GLU A 343 8.96 -52.76 -16.93
CA GLU A 343 9.44 -52.70 -18.32
C GLU A 343 10.96 -52.57 -18.47
N SER A 344 11.73 -52.59 -17.38
CA SER A 344 13.20 -52.64 -17.47
C SER A 344 13.65 -54.03 -17.93
N PRO A 345 14.31 -54.19 -19.09
CA PRO A 345 14.85 -55.48 -19.52
C PRO A 345 15.97 -55.89 -18.55
N GLN A 346 15.90 -57.13 -18.05
CA GLN A 346 17.03 -57.79 -17.38
C GLN A 346 18.17 -58.10 -18.34
#